data_AF-A0A352S4G2-F1
#
_entry.id   AF-A0A352S4G2-F1
#
_cell.length_a   1.000
_cell.length_b   1.000
_cell.length_c   1.000
_cell.angle_alpha   90.00
_cell.angle_beta   90.00
_cell.angle_gamma   90.00
#
_symmetry.space_group_name_H-M   'P 1'
#
loop_
_entity.id
_entity.type
_entity.pdbx_description
1 polymer ?
#
loop_
_entity_poly.entity_id
_entity_poly.type
_entity_poly.pdbx_seq_one_letter_code
_entity_poly.pdbx_strand_id
1 'polypeptide(L)'
;MTTQTVLVTGSSRGIGRAIALRLARDGYDVVIHCRARRNEAESVADAVRAFGRNARVLCFDVGQREAAASALLADIDHHGCYYG
;
A
#
# COMPACT_ATOMS: atom_id res chain seq x y z
N MET A 1 -6.31 -0.03 20.45
CA MET A 1 -5.70 -1.15 19.70
C MET A 1 -5.04 -0.57 18.48
N THR A 2 -3.77 -0.88 18.23
CA THR A 2 -3.07 -0.42 17.03
C THR A 2 -3.52 -1.26 15.82
N THR A 3 -4.04 -0.60 14.78
CA THR A 3 -4.38 -1.28 13.53
C THR A 3 -3.10 -1.67 12.78
N GLN A 4 -3.04 -2.91 12.28
CA GLN A 4 -1.90 -3.39 11.51
C GLN A 4 -1.95 -2.84 10.08
N THR A 5 -0.79 -2.43 9.56
CA THR A 5 -0.64 -1.91 8.19
C THR A 5 0.05 -2.92 7.30
N VAL A 6 -0.49 -3.22 6.12
CA VAL A 6 0.11 -4.16 5.16
C VAL A 6 0.50 -3.44 3.87
N LEU A 7 1.70 -3.70 3.36
CA LEU A 7 2.13 -3.27 2.03
C LEU A 7 1.77 -4.31 0.98
N VAL A 8 1.04 -3.91 -0.06
CA VAL A 8 0.75 -4.80 -1.20
C VAL A 8 1.43 -4.25 -2.45
N THR A 9 2.45 -4.94 -2.96
CA THR A 9 3.14 -4.53 -4.18
C THR A 9 2.30 -4.82 -5.43
N GLY A 10 2.35 -3.94 -6.44
CA GLY A 10 1.61 -4.15 -7.69
C GLY A 10 0.08 -4.06 -7.52
N SER A 11 -0.40 -3.33 -6.51
CA SER A 11 -1.81 -3.30 -6.09
C SER A 11 -2.67 -2.22 -6.77
N SER A 12 -2.11 -1.46 -7.72
CA SER A 12 -2.89 -0.55 -8.57
C SER A 12 -4.02 -1.22 -9.37
N ARG A 13 -3.91 -2.53 -9.67
CA ARG A 13 -4.90 -3.26 -10.50
C ARG A 13 -4.83 -4.78 -10.32
N GLY A 14 -5.72 -5.50 -11.00
CA GLY A 14 -5.71 -6.97 -11.09
C GLY A 14 -5.76 -7.66 -9.72
N ILE A 15 -4.96 -8.71 -9.55
CA ILE A 15 -4.89 -9.50 -8.31
C ILE A 15 -4.44 -8.66 -7.12
N GLY A 16 -3.43 -7.81 -7.30
CA GLY A 16 -2.92 -6.95 -6.21
C GLY A 16 -4.00 -6.00 -5.66
N ARG A 17 -4.84 -5.43 -6.55
CA ARG A 17 -6.02 -4.65 -6.14
C ARG A 17 -7.00 -5.49 -5.34
N ALA A 18 -7.33 -6.69 -5.82
CA ALA A 18 -8.27 -7.57 -5.12
C ALA A 18 -7.77 -7.95 -3.71
N ILE A 19 -6.47 -8.21 -3.57
CA ILE A 19 -5.83 -8.48 -2.27
C ILE A 19 -5.90 -7.26 -1.35
N ALA A 20 -5.52 -6.08 -1.84
CA ALA A 20 -5.58 -4.84 -1.06
C ALA A 20 -6.98 -4.55 -0.52
N LEU A 21 -8.00 -4.68 -1.37
CA LEU A 21 -9.40 -4.47 -0.97
C LEU A 21 -9.90 -5.55 0.01
N ARG A 22 -9.41 -6.79 -0.12
CA ARG A 22 -9.75 -7.86 0.83
C ARG A 22 -9.16 -7.59 2.21
N LEU A 23 -7.86 -7.27 2.29
CA LEU A 23 -7.18 -6.94 3.54
C LEU A 23 -7.84 -5.75 4.25
N ALA A 24 -8.23 -4.72 3.50
CA ALA A 24 -8.97 -3.60 4.06
C ALA A 24 -10.29 -4.04 4.72
N ARG A 25 -11.05 -4.93 4.07
CA ARG A 25 -12.29 -5.49 4.66
C ARG A 25 -12.03 -6.36 5.89
N ASP A 26 -10.87 -7.01 5.94
CA ASP A 26 -10.44 -7.81 7.09
C ASP A 26 -9.90 -6.92 8.25
N GLY A 27 -9.86 -5.60 8.07
CA GLY A 27 -9.59 -4.62 9.13
C GLY A 27 -8.22 -3.94 9.07
N TYR A 28 -7.38 -4.30 8.10
CA TYR A 28 -6.03 -3.76 7.93
C TYR A 28 -6.05 -2.37 7.29
N ASP A 29 -5.08 -1.54 7.68
CA ASP A 29 -4.68 -0.40 6.89
C ASP A 29 -3.76 -0.88 5.75
N VAL A 30 -3.80 -0.24 4.59
CA VAL A 30 -3.15 -0.78 3.39
C VAL A 30 -2.30 0.25 2.68
N VAL A 31 -1.04 -0.10 2.41
CA VAL A 31 -0.19 0.65 1.50
C VAL A 31 -0.32 0.07 0.10
N ILE A 32 -0.79 0.91 -0.81
CA ILE A 32 -0.94 0.59 -2.22
C ILE A 32 0.36 0.95 -2.93
N HIS A 33 0.98 -0.02 -3.60
CA HIS A 33 2.19 0.21 -4.37
C HIS A 33 1.96 0.04 -5.87
N CYS A 34 2.53 0.96 -6.64
CA CYS A 34 2.63 0.85 -8.10
C CYS A 34 3.96 1.40 -8.61
N ARG A 35 4.35 1.04 -9.84
CA ARG A 35 5.57 1.59 -10.44
C ARG A 35 5.40 3.03 -10.94
N ALA A 36 4.37 3.26 -11.76
CA ALA A 36 4.16 4.54 -12.44
C ALA A 36 2.69 4.99 -12.51
N ARG A 37 1.74 4.09 -12.22
CA ARG A 37 0.30 4.34 -12.40
C ARG A 37 -0.31 4.90 -11.11
N ARG A 38 0.14 6.09 -10.70
CA ARG A 38 -0.29 6.69 -9.43
C ARG A 38 -1.80 6.89 -9.37
N ASN A 39 -2.44 7.35 -10.44
CA ASN A 39 -3.90 7.57 -10.47
C ASN A 39 -4.70 6.28 -10.23
N GLU A 40 -4.28 5.16 -10.82
CA GLU A 40 -4.91 3.86 -10.57
C GLU A 40 -4.70 3.42 -9.12
N ALA A 41 -3.50 3.65 -8.56
CA ALA A 41 -3.21 3.35 -7.16
C ALA A 41 -4.03 4.20 -6.18
N GLU A 42 -4.20 5.50 -6.45
CA GLU A 42 -5.04 6.39 -5.64
C GLU A 42 -6.51 5.95 -5.69
N SER A 43 -7.02 5.51 -6.85
CA SER A 43 -8.39 4.96 -6.94
C SER A 43 -8.59 3.72 -6.06
N VAL A 44 -7.56 2.86 -5.94
CA VAL A 44 -7.60 1.72 -5.00
C VAL A 44 -7.52 2.20 -3.55
N ALA A 45 -6.68 3.20 -3.26
CA ALA A 45 -6.59 3.79 -1.94
C ALA A 45 -7.92 4.42 -1.50
N ASP A 46 -8.64 5.09 -2.39
CA ASP A 46 -9.97 5.64 -2.13
C ASP A 46 -10.99 4.55 -1.83
N ALA A 47 -10.93 3.42 -2.55
CA ALA A 47 -11.77 2.27 -2.27
C ALA A 47 -11.46 1.64 -0.89
N VAL A 48 -10.19 1.60 -0.47
CA VAL A 48 -9.80 1.19 0.90
C VAL A 48 -10.36 2.17 1.94
N ARG A 49 -10.22 3.47 1.70
CA ARG A 49 -10.76 4.53 2.56
C ARG A 49 -12.29 4.44 2.69
N ALA A 50 -12.99 4.05 1.62
CA ALA A 50 -14.43 3.80 1.65
C ALA A 50 -14.84 2.62 2.55
N PHE A 51 -13.93 1.71 2.89
CA PHE A 51 -14.15 0.68 3.93
C PHE A 51 -13.82 1.17 5.35
N GLY A 52 -13.54 2.47 5.52
CA GLY A 52 -13.19 3.07 6.80
C GLY A 52 -11.77 2.75 7.26
N ARG A 53 -10.88 2.33 6.36
CA ARG A 53 -9.46 2.03 6.64
C ARG A 53 -8.52 3.09 6.10
N ASN A 54 -7.33 3.17 6.68
CA ASN A 54 -6.32 4.08 6.17
C ASN A 54 -5.64 3.49 4.95
N ALA A 55 -5.33 4.36 3.99
CA ALA A 55 -4.55 3.98 2.82
C ALA A 55 -3.59 5.08 2.43
N ARG A 56 -2.39 4.67 2.01
CA ARG A 56 -1.38 5.54 1.39
C ARG A 56 -0.79 4.87 0.16
N VAL A 57 -0.27 5.70 -0.75
CA VAL A 57 0.26 5.25 -2.04
C VAL A 57 1.76 5.46 -2.11
N LEU A 58 2.51 4.39 -2.40
CA LEU A 58 3.92 4.45 -2.71
C LEU A 58 4.16 4.16 -4.20
N CYS A 59 5.06 4.93 -4.81
CA CYS A 59 5.42 4.79 -6.22
C CYS A 59 6.93 4.59 -6.37
N PHE A 60 7.36 3.39 -6.74
CA PHE A 60 8.76 3.09 -7.02
C PHE A 60 8.87 1.83 -7.91
N ASP A 61 10.04 1.58 -8.50
CA ASP A 61 10.31 0.32 -9.19
C ASP A 61 10.94 -0.69 -8.22
N VAL A 62 10.28 -1.82 -8.01
CA VAL A 62 10.79 -2.93 -7.17
C VAL A 62 12.09 -3.55 -7.71
N GLY A 63 12.36 -3.40 -9.01
CA GLY A 63 13.61 -3.82 -9.64
C GLY A 63 14.80 -2.91 -9.32
N GLN A 64 14.55 -1.67 -8.87
CA GLN A 64 15.60 -0.73 -8.44
C GLN A 64 15.84 -0.84 -6.94
N ARG A 65 16.72 -1.77 -6.56
CA ARG A 65 16.91 -2.19 -5.16
C ARG A 65 17.16 -1.03 -4.18
N GLU A 66 18.07 -0.11 -4.51
CA GLU A 66 18.42 1.01 -3.63
C GLU A 66 17.27 2.01 -3.48
N ALA A 67 16.64 2.39 -4.59
CA ALA A 67 15.49 3.29 -4.59
C ALA A 67 14.29 2.71 -3.83
N ALA A 68 14.00 1.41 -4.05
CA ALA A 68 12.95 0.70 -3.32
C ALA A 68 13.24 0.65 -1.81
N ALA A 69 14.48 0.33 -1.42
CA ALA A 69 14.88 0.31 -0.01
C ALA A 69 14.73 1.70 0.63
N SER A 70 15.20 2.76 -0.04
CA SER A 70 15.08 4.13 0.46
C SER A 70 13.62 4.55 0.65
N ALA A 71 12.75 4.28 -0.33
CA ALA A 71 11.32 4.60 -0.23
C ALA A 71 10.61 3.84 0.90
N LEU A 72 10.92 2.55 1.07
CA LEU A 72 10.34 1.73 2.12
C LEU A 72 10.79 2.16 3.51
N LEU A 73 12.09 2.44 3.69
CA LEU A 73 12.65 2.87 4.97
C LEU A 73 12.10 4.24 5.37
N ALA A 74 11.98 5.18 4.42
CA ALA A 74 11.38 6.48 4.69
C ALA A 74 9.90 6.39 5.12
N ASP A 75 9.13 5.50 4.48
CA ASP A 75 7.74 5.26 4.88
C ASP A 75 7.63 4.61 6.27
N ILE A 76 8.48 3.63 6.56
CA ILE A 76 8.54 2.95 7.87
C ILE A 76 8.93 3.92 8.99
N ASP A 77 9.89 4.82 8.74
CA ASP A 77 10.29 5.83 9.72
C ASP A 77 9.12 6.75 10.13
N HIS A 78 8.27 7.10 9.17
CA HIS A 78 7.13 7.99 9.42
C HIS A 78 5.88 7.28 9.94
N HIS A 79 5.65 6.03 9.56
CA HIS A 79 4.37 5.33 9.80
C HIS A 79 4.49 4.05 10.65
N GLY A 80 5.70 3.62 10.99
CA GLY A 80 5.98 2.35 11.62
C GLY A 80 6.07 1.18 10.64
N CYS A 81 6.52 0.03 11.15
CA CYS A 81 6.72 -1.18 10.36
C CYS A 81 5.41 -1.72 9.79
N TYR A 82 5.50 -2.30 8.59
CA TYR A 82 4.43 -3.13 8.05
C TYR A 82 4.27 -4.42 8.87
N TYR A 83 3.06 -4.96 8.84
CA TYR A 83 2.74 -6.27 9.36
C TYR A 83 3.06 -7.35 8.32
N GLY A 84 3.77 -8.39 8.76
CA GLY A 84 4.18 -9.54 7.92
C GLY A 84 5.67 -9.80 7.98
#